data_AF-A0A1E7YKE9-F1
#
_entry.id   AF-A0A1E7YKE9-F1
#
_cell.length_a   1.000
_cell.length_b   1.000
_cell.length_c   1.000
_cell.angle_alpha   90.00
_cell.angle_beta   90.00
_cell.angle_gamma   90.00
#
_symmetry.space_group_name_H-M   'P 1'
#
loop_
_entity.id
_entity.type
_entity.pdbx_description
1 polymer ?
#
loop_
_entity_poly.entity_id
_entity_poly.type
_entity_poly.pdbx_seq_one_letter_code
_entity_poly.pdbx_strand_id
1 'polypeptide(L)'
;MAKLFPYWIAINYQERFGMHASSYIPQNHESSLCGIELVTRKITLALAQIRHGLQDVSELGNLDAKSAGFDREWQGKDEKTQGIDRKSGKVIVRVNQAFYRPAEVDILIGNPAKAREKLGWEREVGFDALVQMMVEADLRRVAGGLAQ
;
A
#
# COMPACT_ATOMS: atom_id res chain seq x y z
N MET A 1 -19.51 -9.89 -0.06
CA MET A 1 -20.85 -9.42 0.37
C MET A 1 -20.82 -8.27 1.37
N ALA A 2 -19.93 -8.26 2.37
CA ALA A 2 -19.95 -7.29 3.48
C ALA A 2 -19.90 -5.79 3.10
N LYS A 3 -19.28 -5.41 1.97
CA LYS A 3 -19.24 -3.99 1.51
C LYS A 3 -20.31 -3.66 0.46
N LEU A 4 -20.77 -4.65 -0.31
CA LEU A 4 -21.80 -4.44 -1.33
C LEU A 4 -23.19 -4.23 -0.70
N PHE A 5 -23.48 -4.95 0.39
CA PHE A 5 -24.76 -4.82 1.08
C PHE A 5 -24.99 -3.43 1.68
N PRO A 6 -24.06 -2.83 2.44
CA PRO A 6 -24.21 -1.47 2.95
C PRO A 6 -24.32 -0.39 1.86
N TYR A 7 -23.72 -0.61 0.69
CA TYR A 7 -23.91 0.30 -0.45
C TYR A 7 -25.40 0.32 -0.88
N TRP A 8 -26.00 -0.85 -1.05
CA TRP A 8 -27.41 -0.95 -1.45
C TRP A 8 -28.38 -0.53 -0.34
N ILE A 9 -28.05 -0.76 0.93
CA ILE A 9 -28.90 -0.30 2.03
C ILE A 9 -28.94 1.23 2.09
N ALA A 10 -27.81 1.91 1.84
CA ALA A 10 -27.77 3.37 1.80
C ALA A 10 -28.67 3.93 0.68
N ILE A 11 -28.62 3.33 -0.52
CA ILE A 11 -29.49 3.71 -1.65
C ILE A 11 -30.97 3.48 -1.29
N ASN A 12 -31.30 2.32 -0.70
CA ASN A 12 -32.67 2.00 -0.33
C ASN A 12 -33.25 3.04 0.64
N TYR A 13 -32.49 3.45 1.66
CA TYR A 13 -32.97 4.43 2.62
C TYR A 13 -33.10 5.85 2.04
N GLN A 14 -32.22 6.20 1.11
CA GLN A 14 -32.33 7.46 0.36
C GLN A 14 -33.60 7.48 -0.49
N GLU A 15 -33.86 6.41 -1.25
CA GLU A 15 -34.97 6.34 -2.20
C GLU A 15 -36.34 6.10 -1.55
N ARG A 16 -36.40 5.33 -0.45
CA ARG A 16 -37.66 4.95 0.21
C ARG A 16 -38.08 5.87 1.33
N PHE A 17 -37.12 6.43 2.06
CA PHE A 17 -37.40 7.20 3.27
C PHE A 17 -36.93 8.66 3.16
N GLY A 18 -36.39 9.08 2.00
CA GLY A 18 -35.94 10.46 1.79
C GLY A 18 -34.75 10.86 2.66
N MET A 19 -34.00 9.89 3.19
CA MET A 19 -32.86 10.16 4.05
C MET A 19 -31.67 10.67 3.25
N HIS A 20 -30.93 11.62 3.82
CA HIS A 20 -29.63 12.02 3.28
C HIS A 20 -28.56 10.99 3.67
N ALA A 21 -28.47 9.92 2.88
CA ALA A 21 -27.42 8.92 2.96
C ALA A 21 -26.47 9.05 1.76
N SER A 22 -25.18 8.79 1.96
CA SER A 22 -24.19 8.84 0.88
C SER A 22 -23.23 7.67 1.02
N SER A 23 -22.85 7.09 -0.12
CA SER A 23 -21.82 6.06 -0.18
C SER A 23 -20.60 6.62 -0.90
N TYR A 24 -19.45 6.51 -0.25
CA TYR A 24 -18.16 6.86 -0.83
C TYR A 24 -17.45 5.58 -1.28
N ILE A 25 -16.93 5.56 -2.51
CA ILE A 25 -16.21 4.42 -3.09
C ILE A 25 -14.75 4.83 -3.28
N PRO A 26 -13.94 4.87 -2.20
CA PRO A 26 -12.53 5.19 -2.30
C PRO A 26 -11.78 4.06 -3.00
N GLN A 27 -10.77 4.46 -3.78
CA GLN A 27 -9.67 3.58 -4.13
C GLN A 27 -8.75 3.39 -2.90
N ASN A 28 -7.73 2.54 -3.03
CA ASN A 28 -6.69 2.43 -2.02
C ASN A 28 -6.11 3.83 -1.74
N HIS A 29 -6.06 4.19 -0.47
CA HIS A 29 -5.48 5.42 0.04
C HIS A 29 -4.59 5.05 1.20
N GLU A 30 -3.39 5.61 1.22
CA GLU A 30 -2.34 5.20 2.14
C GLU A 30 -1.74 6.42 2.82
N SER A 31 -1.09 6.18 3.95
CA SER A 31 -0.35 7.20 4.68
C SER A 31 0.66 6.54 5.61
N SER A 32 1.55 7.35 6.18
CA SER A 32 2.43 6.91 7.26
C SER A 32 1.68 6.51 8.54
N LEU A 33 0.35 6.60 8.60
CA LEU A 33 -0.47 6.19 9.74
C LEU A 33 -1.23 4.88 9.51
N CYS A 34 -1.21 4.33 8.29
CA CYS A 34 -1.85 3.06 7.97
C CYS A 34 -1.35 1.89 8.85
N GLY A 35 -2.17 0.87 9.07
CA GLY A 35 -1.74 -0.31 9.82
C GLY A 35 -0.63 -1.09 9.11
N ILE A 36 0.29 -1.71 9.88
CA ILE A 36 1.42 -2.49 9.36
C ILE A 36 1.02 -3.78 8.62
N GLU A 37 -0.24 -4.20 8.76
CA GLU A 37 -0.79 -5.35 8.04
C GLU A 37 -1.02 -5.07 6.55
N LEU A 38 -1.12 -3.80 6.16
CA LEU A 38 -1.30 -3.42 4.76
C LEU A 38 0.02 -3.51 4.00
N VAL A 39 -0.07 -3.93 2.74
CA VAL A 39 1.10 -4.20 1.88
C VAL A 39 2.09 -3.04 1.83
N THR A 40 1.59 -1.81 1.70
CA THR A 40 2.40 -0.60 1.60
C THR A 40 3.23 -0.38 2.87
N ARG A 41 2.59 -0.43 4.04
CA ARG A 41 3.24 -0.25 5.34
C ARG A 41 4.15 -1.39 5.72
N LYS A 42 3.78 -2.63 5.41
CA LYS A 42 4.64 -3.80 5.60
C LYS A 42 5.95 -3.63 4.85
N ILE A 43 5.90 -3.09 3.64
CA ILE A 43 7.09 -2.86 2.82
C ILE A 43 7.92 -1.69 3.34
N THR A 44 7.32 -0.52 3.59
CA THR A 44 8.08 0.65 4.04
C THR A 44 8.74 0.42 5.40
N LEU A 45 8.07 -0.28 6.31
CA LEU A 45 8.63 -0.67 7.59
C LEU A 45 9.77 -1.69 7.44
N ALA A 46 9.58 -2.75 6.65
CA ALA A 46 10.62 -3.75 6.42
C ALA A 46 11.87 -3.14 5.78
N LEU A 47 11.71 -2.26 4.78
CA LEU A 47 12.84 -1.56 4.16
C LEU A 47 13.58 -0.67 5.16
N ALA A 48 12.86 0.01 6.05
CA ALA A 48 13.47 0.80 7.12
C ALA A 48 14.24 -0.10 8.10
N GLN A 49 13.66 -1.22 8.53
CA GLN A 49 14.30 -2.19 9.43
C GLN A 49 15.54 -2.82 8.78
N ILE A 50 15.50 -3.17 7.49
CA ILE A 50 16.66 -3.68 6.75
C ILE A 50 17.80 -2.67 6.72
N ARG A 51 17.49 -1.40 6.48
CA ARG A 51 18.51 -0.34 6.47
C ARG A 51 19.18 -0.15 7.82
N HIS A 52 18.47 -0.41 8.91
CA HIS A 52 18.99 -0.35 10.27
C HIS A 52 19.54 -1.70 10.78
N GLY A 53 19.57 -2.75 9.95
CA GLY A 53 20.08 -4.07 10.33
C GLY A 53 19.20 -4.84 11.32
N LEU A 54 17.93 -4.46 11.47
CA LEU A 54 16.97 -5.12 12.36
C LEU A 54 16.23 -6.27 11.68
N GLN A 55 16.25 -6.31 10.35
CA GLN A 55 15.63 -7.34 9.52
C GLN A 55 16.51 -7.60 8.30
N ASP A 56 16.54 -8.82 7.78
CA ASP A 56 17.37 -9.13 6.60
C ASP A 56 16.59 -9.08 5.29
N VAL A 57 15.31 -9.49 5.30
CA VAL A 57 14.50 -9.71 4.09
C VAL A 57 13.05 -9.30 4.32
N SER A 58 12.46 -8.57 3.38
CA SER A 58 11.01 -8.34 3.31
C SER A 58 10.32 -9.46 2.52
N GLU A 59 9.28 -10.06 3.08
CA GLU A 59 8.57 -11.20 2.47
C GLU A 59 7.40 -10.81 1.57
N LEU A 60 7.22 -9.50 1.30
CA LEU A 60 6.09 -9.02 0.52
C LEU A 60 6.51 -7.90 -0.45
N GLY A 61 6.21 -8.11 -1.73
CA GLY A 61 5.79 -7.06 -2.66
C GLY A 61 6.83 -6.28 -3.48
N ASN A 62 6.30 -5.50 -4.41
CA ASN A 62 6.98 -4.75 -5.46
C ASN A 62 6.77 -3.23 -5.27
N LEU A 63 7.38 -2.67 -4.22
CA LEU A 63 7.42 -1.22 -4.01
C LEU A 63 8.81 -0.68 -4.34
N ASP A 64 8.89 0.60 -4.70
CA ASP A 64 10.12 1.23 -5.16
C ASP A 64 11.14 1.35 -4.02
N ALA A 65 12.03 0.36 -3.92
CA ALA A 65 13.08 0.28 -2.92
C ALA A 65 14.16 1.37 -3.10
N LYS A 66 14.15 2.09 -4.23
CA LYS A 66 15.08 3.21 -4.46
C LYS A 66 14.88 4.33 -3.46
N SER A 67 13.63 4.62 -3.10
CA SER A 67 13.29 5.63 -2.08
C SER A 67 13.90 5.31 -0.70
N ALA A 68 14.10 4.03 -0.39
CA ALA A 68 14.78 3.56 0.82
C ALA A 68 16.32 3.45 0.67
N GLY A 69 16.87 3.73 -0.52
CA GLY A 69 18.30 3.75 -0.81
C GLY A 69 18.86 2.46 -1.44
N PHE A 70 18.01 1.47 -1.72
CA PHE A 70 18.40 0.19 -2.32
C PHE A 70 18.36 0.25 -3.84
N ASP A 71 19.37 -0.33 -4.50
CA ASP A 71 19.37 -0.47 -5.97
C ASP A 71 18.97 -1.91 -6.33
N ARG A 72 17.67 -2.14 -6.48
CA ARG A 72 17.11 -3.50 -6.57
C ARG A 72 17.09 -4.01 -8.02
N GLU A 73 17.52 -5.26 -8.19
CA GLU A 73 17.30 -6.10 -9.36
C GLU A 73 16.37 -7.27 -9.03
N TRP A 74 15.41 -7.54 -9.91
CA TRP A 74 14.52 -8.70 -9.80
C TRP A 74 15.14 -9.91 -10.50
N GLN A 75 15.19 -11.04 -9.81
CA GLN A 75 15.62 -12.33 -10.36
C GLN A 75 14.60 -13.42 -10.03
N GLY A 76 14.54 -14.44 -10.86
CA GLY A 76 13.59 -15.56 -10.71
C GLY A 76 12.22 -15.29 -11.32
N LYS A 77 11.29 -16.22 -11.09
CA LYS A 77 9.95 -16.21 -11.67
C LYS A 77 8.94 -16.68 -10.62
N ASP A 78 7.76 -16.09 -10.62
CA ASP A 78 6.63 -16.42 -9.76
C ASP A 78 7.05 -16.42 -8.28
N GLU A 79 6.85 -17.53 -7.57
CA GLU A 79 7.16 -17.66 -6.14
C GLU A 79 8.67 -17.66 -5.84
N LYS A 80 9.49 -17.89 -6.87
CA LYS A 80 10.95 -17.81 -6.77
C LYS A 80 11.48 -16.41 -7.09
N THR A 81 10.60 -15.44 -7.31
CA THR A 81 11.02 -14.06 -7.54
C THR A 81 11.63 -13.46 -6.27
N GLN A 82 12.82 -12.88 -6.45
CA GLN A 82 13.60 -12.25 -5.39
C GLN A 82 14.09 -10.88 -5.85
N GLY A 83 14.05 -9.91 -4.94
CA GLY A 83 14.67 -8.60 -5.12
C GLY A 83 16.04 -8.60 -4.45
N ILE A 84 17.08 -8.43 -5.26
CA ILE A 84 18.48 -8.38 -4.81
C ILE A 84 18.95 -6.93 -4.85
N ASP A 85 19.52 -6.43 -3.76
CA ASP A 85 20.20 -5.14 -3.77
C ASP A 85 21.57 -5.27 -4.46
N ARG A 86 21.78 -4.56 -5.56
CA ARG A 86 23.01 -4.60 -6.37
C ARG A 86 24.25 -4.15 -5.62
N LYS A 87 24.09 -3.24 -4.67
CA LYS A 87 25.22 -2.69 -3.90
C LYS A 87 25.77 -3.72 -2.92
N SER A 88 24.90 -4.41 -2.21
CA SER A 88 25.29 -5.40 -1.20
C SER A 88 25.31 -6.85 -1.69
N GLY A 89 24.68 -7.13 -2.83
CA GLY A 89 24.44 -8.50 -3.33
C GLY A 89 23.44 -9.29 -2.48
N LYS A 90 22.80 -8.67 -1.48
CA LYS A 90 21.89 -9.35 -0.56
C LYS A 90 20.48 -9.39 -1.13
N VAL A 91 19.77 -10.49 -0.87
CA VAL A 91 18.34 -10.58 -1.12
C VAL A 91 17.63 -9.73 -0.08
N ILE A 92 16.90 -8.71 -0.51
CA ILE A 92 16.15 -7.79 0.36
C ILE A 92 14.63 -7.98 0.26
N VAL A 93 14.16 -8.65 -0.81
CA VAL A 93 12.74 -8.97 -1.01
C VAL A 93 12.58 -10.41 -1.49
N ARG A 94 11.59 -11.13 -0.95
CA ARG A 94 11.16 -12.44 -1.42
C ARG A 94 9.65 -12.51 -1.51
N VAL A 95 9.16 -13.39 -2.37
CA VAL A 95 7.73 -13.73 -2.43
C VAL A 95 7.43 -14.81 -1.38
N ASN A 96 6.37 -14.61 -0.60
CA ASN A 96 5.84 -15.60 0.33
C ASN A 96 4.40 -15.97 -0.07
N GLN A 97 4.18 -17.25 -0.40
CA GLN A 97 2.88 -17.79 -0.81
C GLN A 97 1.80 -17.60 0.27
N ALA A 98 2.17 -17.52 1.55
CA ALA A 98 1.22 -17.31 2.64
C ALA A 98 0.45 -15.99 2.53
N PHE A 99 0.93 -15.02 1.74
CA PHE A 99 0.25 -13.75 1.50
C PHE A 99 -0.67 -13.74 0.28
N TYR A 100 -0.79 -14.85 -0.45
CA TYR A 100 -1.68 -14.94 -1.59
C TYR A 100 -3.14 -15.04 -1.15
N ARG A 101 -4.02 -14.41 -1.91
CA ARG A 101 -5.46 -14.54 -1.70
C ARG A 101 -6.04 -15.60 -2.64
N PRO A 102 -6.97 -16.45 -2.17
CA PRO A 102 -7.62 -17.45 -3.03
C PRO A 102 -8.35 -16.86 -4.25
N ALA A 103 -8.82 -15.61 -4.13
CA ALA A 103 -9.36 -14.82 -5.23
C ALA A 103 -8.70 -13.45 -5.21
N GLU A 104 -7.94 -13.14 -6.26
CA GLU A 104 -7.15 -11.91 -6.37
C GLU A 104 -7.89 -10.86 -7.21
N VAL A 105 -7.54 -9.59 -6.97
CA VAL A 105 -8.00 -8.46 -7.79
C VAL A 105 -6.80 -7.94 -8.55
N ASP A 106 -6.73 -8.26 -9.85
CA ASP A 106 -5.53 -8.00 -10.66
C ASP A 106 -5.26 -6.50 -10.85
N ILE A 107 -6.31 -5.72 -11.09
CA ILE A 107 -6.18 -4.29 -11.36
C ILE A 107 -7.38 -3.53 -10.81
N LEU A 108 -7.09 -2.38 -10.19
CA LEU A 108 -8.10 -1.47 -9.68
C LEU A 108 -7.69 -0.02 -10.03
N ILE A 109 -8.40 0.56 -10.99
CA ILE A 109 -8.17 1.94 -11.44
C ILE A 109 -9.51 2.68 -11.44
N GLY A 110 -9.60 3.72 -10.62
CA GLY A 110 -10.79 4.57 -10.52
C GLY A 110 -10.70 5.83 -11.39
N ASN A 111 -11.84 6.29 -11.92
CA ASN A 111 -11.98 7.59 -12.58
C ASN A 111 -12.71 8.58 -11.66
N PRO A 112 -12.03 9.59 -11.08
CA PRO A 112 -12.64 10.55 -10.17
C PRO A 112 -13.32 11.75 -10.86
N ALA A 113 -13.56 11.72 -12.18
CA ALA A 113 -14.12 12.86 -12.93
C ALA A 113 -15.40 13.45 -12.29
N LYS A 114 -16.31 12.59 -11.81
CA LYS A 114 -17.55 13.03 -11.14
C LYS A 114 -17.27 13.77 -9.82
N ALA A 115 -16.29 13.32 -9.04
CA ALA A 115 -15.92 13.99 -7.80
C ALA A 115 -15.29 15.36 -8.07
N ARG A 116 -14.46 15.47 -9.11
CA ARG A 116 -13.92 16.76 -9.56
C ARG A 116 -15.03 17.72 -9.98
N GLU A 117 -15.97 17.27 -10.82
CA GLU A 117 -17.06 18.10 -11.33
C GLU A 117 -18.02 18.58 -10.22
N LYS A 118 -18.42 17.67 -9.31
CA LYS A 118 -19.45 17.98 -8.31
C LYS A 118 -18.92 18.53 -7.01
N LEU A 119 -17.68 18.19 -6.63
CA LEU A 119 -17.10 18.53 -5.32
C LEU A 119 -15.86 19.41 -5.43
N GLY A 120 -15.35 19.69 -6.64
CA GLY A 120 -14.08 20.39 -6.83
C GLY A 120 -12.88 19.58 -6.32
N TRP A 121 -13.04 18.29 -6.06
CA TRP A 121 -12.00 17.46 -5.46
C TRP A 121 -10.94 17.05 -6.47
N GLU A 122 -9.67 17.17 -6.10
CA GLU A 122 -8.53 16.68 -6.85
C GLU A 122 -7.47 16.10 -5.91
N ARG A 123 -6.74 15.06 -6.35
CA ARG A 123 -5.61 14.52 -5.59
C ARG A 123 -4.47 15.54 -5.58
N GLU A 124 -3.87 15.74 -4.41
CA GLU A 124 -2.70 16.61 -4.24
C GLU A 124 -1.39 15.81 -4.26
N VAL A 125 -1.41 14.57 -3.75
CA VAL A 125 -0.22 13.72 -3.60
C VAL A 125 -0.17 12.68 -4.71
N GLY A 126 0.95 12.65 -5.46
CA GLY A 126 1.25 11.62 -6.45
C GLY A 126 1.82 10.34 -5.82
N PHE A 127 1.89 9.27 -6.61
CA PHE A 127 2.38 7.97 -6.12
C PHE A 127 3.82 8.04 -5.57
N ASP A 128 4.75 8.63 -6.32
CA ASP A 128 6.16 8.71 -5.90
C ASP A 128 6.33 9.51 -4.60
N ALA A 129 5.62 10.64 -4.49
CA ALA A 129 5.62 11.47 -3.29
C ALA A 129 5.04 10.71 -2.08
N LEU A 130 3.96 9.95 -2.27
CA LEU A 130 3.37 9.11 -1.23
C LEU A 130 4.36 8.05 -0.75
N VAL A 131 5.03 7.34 -1.67
CA VAL A 131 6.06 6.35 -1.33
C VAL A 131 7.18 6.99 -0.51
N GLN A 132 7.70 8.14 -0.96
CA GLN A 132 8.75 8.88 -0.27
C GLN A 132 8.32 9.25 1.16
N MET A 133 7.14 9.86 1.33
CA MET A 133 6.61 10.25 2.65
C MET A 133 6.49 9.07 3.61
N MET A 134 6.04 7.92 3.12
CA MET A 134 5.87 6.71 3.93
C MET A 134 7.22 6.12 4.35
N VAL A 135 8.17 6.00 3.42
CA VAL A 135 9.52 5.47 3.70
C VAL A 135 10.26 6.39 4.67
N GLU A 136 10.25 7.70 4.46
CA GLU A 136 10.89 8.66 5.37
C GLU A 136 10.29 8.61 6.78
N ALA A 137 8.98 8.43 6.89
CA ALA A 137 8.34 8.29 8.19
C ALA A 137 8.77 7.00 8.90
N ASP A 138 8.84 5.87 8.20
CA ASP A 138 9.25 4.60 8.81
C ASP A 138 10.76 4.56 9.14
N LEU A 139 11.62 5.17 8.31
CA LEU A 139 13.04 5.37 8.64
C LEU A 139 13.21 6.16 9.95
N ARG A 140 12.44 7.24 10.13
CA ARG A 140 12.47 8.01 11.38
C ARG A 140 11.97 7.21 12.59
N ARG A 141 10.93 6.39 12.43
CA ARG A 141 10.41 5.53 13.51
C ARG A 141 11.42 4.50 13.96
N VAL A 142 12.06 3.83 13.01
CA VAL A 142 13.09 2.82 13.31
C VAL A 142 14.30 3.47 13.96
N ALA A 143 14.77 4.60 13.43
CA ALA A 143 15.88 5.35 14.02
C ALA A 143 15.58 5.84 15.45
N GLY A 144 14.33 6.18 15.75
CA GLY A 144 13.88 6.59 17.09
C GLY A 144 13.55 5.44 18.05
N GLY A 145 13.73 4.17 17.65
CA GLY A 145 13.45 3.01 18.50
C GLY A 145 11.95 2.72 18.73
N LEU A 146 11.06 3.34 17.96
CA LEU A 146 9.60 3.22 18.08
C LEU A 146 9.01 2.09 17.21
N ALA A 147 9.85 1.25 16.61
CA ALA A 147 9.40 0.15 15.76
C ALA A 147 9.07 -1.08 16.64
N GLN A 148 7.86 -1.11 17.20
CA GLN A 148 7.19 -2.33 17.69
C GLN A 148 5.89 -2.52 16.94
#